data_AF-A0A2V7GIP3-F1
#
_entry.id   AF-A0A2V7GIP3-F1
#
_cell.length_a   1.000
_cell.length_b   1.000
_cell.length_c   1.000
_cell.angle_alpha   90.00
_cell.angle_beta   90.00
_cell.angle_gamma   90.00
#
_symmetry.space_group_name_H-M   'P 1'
#
loop_
_entity.id
_entity.type
_entity.pdbx_description
1 polymer ?
#
loop_
_entity_poly.entity_id
_entity_poly.type
_entity_poly.pdbx_seq_one_letter_code
_entity_poly.pdbx_strand_id
1 'polypeptide(L)'
;MTAGRRLVINADDFGLSEGVNRGILEAHRAGSVTSTSLLVNLPAFEDAVLGASRATQLGVGLHFNLTAGAPVSPGAAVPSLCDAATGCFHPLRRLLARALAGRIAPAEVRRECTAQVDRFRATGLPLTHLDSHRHVHLLPGVWGPVVEVARQQAIPA
;
A
#
# COMPACT_ATOMS: atom_id res chain seq x y z
N MET A 1 -0.18 -9.25 -36.38
CA MET A 1 -0.77 -9.58 -35.07
C MET A 1 -1.32 -8.28 -34.49
N THR A 2 -2.63 -8.12 -34.39
CA THR A 2 -3.20 -6.99 -33.64
C THR A 2 -2.79 -7.16 -32.19
N ALA A 3 -2.15 -6.15 -31.59
CA ALA A 3 -1.82 -6.20 -30.17
C ALA A 3 -3.13 -6.39 -29.39
N GLY A 4 -3.31 -7.57 -28.80
CA GLY A 4 -4.50 -7.87 -28.00
C GLY A 4 -4.66 -6.86 -26.87
N ARG A 5 -5.89 -6.48 -26.55
CA ARG A 5 -6.16 -5.63 -25.39
C ARG A 5 -5.79 -6.38 -24.11
N ARG A 6 -5.01 -5.75 -23.24
CA ARG A 6 -4.69 -6.25 -21.90
C ARG A 6 -5.56 -5.52 -20.89
N LEU A 7 -6.18 -6.26 -19.97
CA LEU A 7 -6.97 -5.73 -18.87
C LEU A 7 -6.40 -6.30 -17.57
N VAL A 8 -6.18 -5.43 -16.58
CA VAL A 8 -5.85 -5.82 -15.21
C VAL A 8 -7.04 -5.43 -14.35
N ILE A 9 -7.60 -6.40 -13.63
CA ILE A 9 -8.65 -6.16 -12.63
C ILE A 9 -7.99 -6.27 -11.27
N ASN A 10 -7.72 -5.12 -10.65
CA ASN A 10 -7.14 -5.00 -9.32
C ASN A 10 -8.23 -4.92 -8.25
N ALA A 11 -8.10 -5.73 -7.20
CA ALA A 11 -8.88 -5.56 -5.99
C ALA A 11 -8.03 -4.91 -4.90
N ASP A 12 -8.46 -3.77 -4.39
CA ASP A 12 -7.75 -3.01 -3.36
C ASP A 12 -7.98 -3.64 -1.97
N ASP A 13 -7.20 -3.19 -0.98
CA ASP A 13 -7.39 -3.47 0.45
C ASP A 13 -7.12 -4.92 0.89
N PHE A 14 -6.32 -5.68 0.14
CA PHE A 14 -5.83 -6.97 0.64
C PHE A 14 -4.98 -6.74 1.89
N GLY A 15 -5.18 -7.53 2.95
CA GLY A 15 -4.62 -7.29 4.27
C GLY A 15 -5.45 -6.40 5.20
N LEU A 16 -6.56 -5.80 4.74
CA LEU A 16 -7.43 -4.97 5.58
C LEU A 16 -8.14 -5.77 6.67
N SER A 17 -8.75 -6.89 6.30
CA SER A 17 -9.37 -7.85 7.21
C SER A 17 -9.42 -9.24 6.58
N GLU A 18 -9.52 -10.30 7.38
CA GLU A 18 -9.67 -11.66 6.84
C GLU A 18 -10.89 -11.82 5.93
N GLY A 19 -11.98 -11.09 6.21
CA GLY A 19 -13.17 -11.09 5.35
C GLY A 19 -12.88 -10.54 3.96
N VAL A 20 -12.15 -9.43 3.89
CA VAL A 20 -11.71 -8.83 2.62
C VAL A 20 -10.75 -9.77 1.90
N ASN A 21 -9.78 -10.34 2.61
CA ASN A 21 -8.84 -11.31 2.05
C ASN A 21 -9.54 -12.50 1.40
N ARG A 22 -10.51 -13.11 2.11
CA ARG A 22 -11.30 -14.22 1.59
C ARG A 22 -12.05 -13.83 0.32
N GLY A 23 -12.72 -12.67 0.32
CA GLY A 23 -13.47 -12.19 -0.85
C GLY A 23 -12.58 -11.96 -2.07
N ILE A 24 -11.41 -11.35 -1.89
CA ILE A 24 -10.43 -11.13 -2.98
C ILE A 24 -9.93 -12.46 -3.54
N LEU A 25 -9.56 -13.41 -2.67
CA LEU A 25 -9.09 -14.73 -3.08
C LEU A 25 -10.19 -15.55 -3.76
N GLU A 26 -11.44 -15.43 -3.32
CA GLU A 26 -12.59 -16.04 -3.99
C GLU A 26 -12.81 -15.45 -5.38
N ALA A 27 -12.81 -14.12 -5.51
CA ALA A 27 -12.95 -13.44 -6.80
C ALA A 27 -11.79 -13.76 -7.77
N HIS A 28 -10.58 -13.95 -7.25
CA HIS A 28 -9.44 -14.42 -8.05
C HIS A 28 -9.65 -15.86 -8.52
N ARG A 29 -10.05 -16.78 -7.63
CA ARG A 29 -10.35 -18.18 -7.99
C ARG A 29 -11.49 -18.30 -9.01
N ALA A 30 -12.45 -17.37 -8.97
CA ALA A 30 -13.53 -17.27 -9.96
C ALA A 30 -13.07 -16.68 -11.31
N GLY A 31 -11.84 -16.19 -11.42
CA GLY A 31 -11.23 -15.69 -12.66
C GLY A 31 -11.47 -14.21 -12.97
N SER A 32 -12.20 -13.48 -12.13
CA SER A 32 -12.52 -12.07 -12.36
C SER A 32 -11.40 -11.14 -11.91
N VAL A 33 -10.72 -11.45 -10.80
CA VAL A 33 -9.62 -10.62 -10.26
C VAL A 33 -8.29 -11.20 -10.69
N THR A 34 -7.45 -10.37 -11.31
CA THR A 34 -6.12 -10.76 -11.80
C THR A 34 -4.99 -10.17 -10.96
N SER A 35 -5.30 -9.17 -10.14
CA SER A 35 -4.32 -8.43 -9.33
C SER A 35 -4.95 -7.97 -8.01
N THR A 36 -4.12 -7.73 -7.00
CA THR A 36 -4.53 -7.09 -5.75
C THR A 36 -3.40 -6.25 -5.17
N SER A 37 -3.74 -5.30 -4.31
CA SER A 37 -2.77 -4.48 -3.58
C SER A 37 -2.86 -4.70 -2.07
N LEU A 38 -1.71 -4.97 -1.44
CA LEU A 38 -1.56 -5.44 -0.06
C LEU A 38 -1.22 -4.28 0.90
N LEU A 39 -2.02 -4.12 1.94
CA LEU A 39 -1.78 -3.31 3.12
C LEU A 39 -0.86 -4.06 4.08
N VAL A 40 0.39 -3.61 4.19
CA VAL A 40 1.42 -4.33 4.96
C VAL A 40 1.39 -4.06 6.46
N ASN A 41 0.68 -3.01 6.89
CA ASN A 41 0.71 -2.51 8.26
C ASN A 41 -0.59 -2.77 9.04
N LEU A 42 -1.51 -3.59 8.50
CA LEU A 42 -2.80 -3.88 9.11
C LEU A 42 -2.91 -5.31 9.63
N PRO A 43 -3.83 -5.61 10.56
CA PRO A 43 -3.85 -6.88 11.30
C PRO A 43 -3.99 -8.14 10.44
N ALA A 44 -4.67 -8.07 9.30
CA ALA A 44 -4.89 -9.23 8.43
C ALA A 44 -3.81 -9.42 7.36
N PHE A 45 -2.66 -8.73 7.51
CA PHE A 45 -1.51 -8.87 6.62
C PHE A 45 -0.99 -10.31 6.52
N GLU A 46 -0.79 -11.00 7.65
CA GLU A 46 -0.23 -12.36 7.65
C GLU A 46 -1.17 -13.37 6.96
N ASP A 47 -2.49 -13.24 7.20
CA ASP A 47 -3.51 -14.03 6.51
C ASP A 47 -3.50 -13.78 4.99
N ALA A 48 -3.36 -12.52 4.58
CA ALA A 48 -3.26 -12.14 3.18
C ALA A 48 -2.01 -12.75 2.53
N VAL A 49 -0.85 -12.69 3.19
CA VAL A 49 0.41 -13.27 2.69
C VAL A 49 0.29 -14.78 2.53
N LEU A 50 -0.28 -15.47 3.52
CA LEU A 50 -0.54 -16.91 3.44
C LEU A 50 -1.47 -17.24 2.26
N GLY A 51 -2.53 -16.46 2.08
CA GLY A 51 -3.45 -16.61 0.95
C GLY A 51 -2.77 -16.42 -0.41
N ALA A 52 -1.98 -15.36 -0.56
CA ALA A 52 -1.26 -15.03 -1.79
C ALA A 52 -0.19 -16.09 -2.14
N SER A 53 0.52 -16.63 -1.15
CA SER A 53 1.52 -17.69 -1.39
C SER A 53 0.93 -18.94 -2.05
N ARG A 54 -0.39 -19.17 -1.90
CA ARG A 54 -1.13 -20.28 -2.51
C ARG A 54 -1.80 -19.89 -3.84
N ALA A 55 -1.88 -18.60 -4.16
CA ALA A 55 -2.51 -18.05 -5.34
C ALA A 55 -1.44 -17.51 -6.31
N THR A 56 -0.59 -18.40 -6.84
CA THR A 56 0.63 -18.03 -7.61
C THR A 56 0.37 -17.29 -8.91
N GLN A 57 -0.88 -17.24 -9.39
CA GLN A 57 -1.29 -16.49 -10.58
C GLN A 57 -1.86 -15.10 -10.26
N LEU A 58 -2.03 -14.76 -8.98
CA LEU A 58 -2.51 -13.44 -8.54
C LEU A 58 -1.33 -12.46 -8.52
N GLY A 59 -1.43 -11.37 -9.28
CA GLY A 59 -0.50 -10.24 -9.12
C GLY A 59 -0.70 -9.60 -7.76
N VAL A 60 0.37 -9.35 -7.01
CA VAL A 60 0.29 -8.67 -5.70
C VAL A 60 1.16 -7.42 -5.72
N GLY A 61 0.55 -6.27 -5.46
CA GLY A 61 1.22 -4.97 -5.32
C GLY A 61 1.25 -4.50 -3.88
N LEU A 62 2.00 -3.43 -3.63
CA LEU A 62 1.94 -2.71 -2.35
C LEU A 62 0.81 -1.68 -2.40
N HIS A 63 -0.13 -1.77 -1.45
CA HIS A 63 -1.14 -0.74 -1.22
C HIS A 63 -0.59 0.30 -0.22
N PHE A 64 0.14 1.29 -0.72
CA PHE A 64 0.78 2.28 0.14
C PHE A 64 -0.25 3.01 1.00
N ASN A 65 -0.04 3.06 2.31
CA ASN A 65 -1.04 3.56 3.26
C ASN A 65 -0.47 4.63 4.19
N LEU A 66 -1.23 5.70 4.38
CA LEU A 66 -0.92 6.80 5.30
C LEU A 66 -2.10 7.20 6.19
N THR A 67 -3.15 6.37 6.27
CA THR A 67 -4.42 6.75 6.92
C THR A 67 -4.97 5.73 7.90
N ALA A 68 -4.47 4.49 7.90
CA ALA A 68 -4.98 3.41 8.74
C ALA A 68 -3.87 2.68 9.51
N GLY A 69 -4.09 2.42 10.79
CA GLY A 69 -3.13 1.71 11.64
C GLY A 69 -1.89 2.53 12.00
N ALA A 70 -0.92 1.86 12.61
CA ALA A 70 0.40 2.43 12.92
C ALA A 70 1.30 2.41 11.67
N PRO A 71 2.24 3.36 11.53
CA PRO A 71 3.27 3.30 10.50
C PRO A 71 4.15 2.06 10.67
N VAL A 72 4.78 1.61 9.58
CA VAL A 72 5.81 0.57 9.65
C VAL A 72 7.12 1.14 10.20
N SER A 73 7.46 2.37 9.82
CA SER A 73 8.57 3.09 10.41
C SER A 73 8.26 3.50 11.86
N PRO A 74 9.27 3.73 12.72
CA PRO A 74 9.03 4.23 14.06
C PRO A 74 8.26 5.56 14.01
N GLY A 75 7.13 5.68 14.72
CA GLY A 75 6.28 6.88 14.67
C GLY A 75 7.02 8.19 14.99
N ALA A 76 8.00 8.14 15.89
CA ALA A 76 8.88 9.29 16.21
C ALA A 76 9.71 9.78 15.02
N ALA A 77 9.92 8.95 13.99
CA ALA A 77 10.65 9.29 12.77
C ALA A 77 9.73 9.81 11.65
N VAL A 78 8.40 9.80 11.84
CA VAL A 78 7.39 10.29 10.89
C VAL A 78 6.28 11.16 11.55
N PRO A 79 6.65 12.15 12.40
CA PRO A 79 5.69 12.92 13.20
C PRO A 79 4.71 13.78 12.39
N SER A 80 4.96 14.02 11.09
CA SER A 80 4.03 14.72 10.21
C SER A 80 2.89 13.85 9.70
N LEU A 81 3.06 12.51 9.77
CA LEU A 81 2.13 11.50 9.24
C LEU A 81 1.27 10.87 10.33
N CYS A 82 1.79 10.75 11.55
CA CYS A 82 1.11 10.08 12.67
C CYS A 82 0.80 11.01 13.84
N ASP A 83 -0.22 10.65 14.62
CA ASP A 83 -0.53 11.29 15.89
C ASP A 83 0.34 10.69 17.00
N ALA A 84 1.10 11.54 17.70
CA ALA A 84 2.03 11.09 18.73
C ALA A 84 1.35 10.48 19.97
N ALA A 85 0.08 10.84 20.25
CA ALA A 85 -0.65 10.30 21.39
C ALA A 85 -1.17 8.89 21.11
N THR A 86 -1.53 8.58 19.86
CA THR A 86 -2.07 7.27 19.48
C THR A 86 -1.02 6.35 18.86
N GLY A 87 0.06 6.90 18.31
CA GLY A 87 1.03 6.17 17.50
C GLY A 87 0.50 5.75 16.12
N CYS A 88 -0.71 6.16 15.76
CA CYS A 88 -1.35 5.80 14.49
C CYS A 88 -1.28 6.93 13.47
N PHE A 89 -1.44 6.60 12.19
CA PHE A 89 -1.60 7.60 11.15
C PHE A 89 -2.74 8.57 11.44
N HIS A 90 -2.59 9.80 10.95
CA HIS A 90 -3.68 10.76 10.98
C HIS A 90 -4.87 10.27 10.17
N PRO A 91 -6.11 10.50 10.65
CA PRO A 91 -7.29 10.22 9.84
C PRO A 91 -7.26 11.09 8.57
N LEU A 92 -7.85 10.60 7.48
CA LEU A 92 -7.79 11.23 6.15
C LEU A 92 -8.05 12.75 6.17
N ARG A 93 -9.07 13.20 6.90
CA ARG A 93 -9.39 14.64 7.02
C ARG A 93 -8.23 15.48 7.55
N ARG A 94 -7.53 14.98 8.58
CA ARG A 94 -6.39 15.67 9.18
C ARG A 94 -5.15 15.57 8.29
N LEU A 95 -4.91 14.41 7.68
CA LEU A 95 -3.82 14.25 6.72
C LEU A 95 -3.97 15.23 5.53
N LEU A 96 -5.17 15.32 4.96
CA LEU A 96 -5.49 16.25 3.87
C LEU A 96 -5.26 17.71 4.29
N ALA A 97 -5.77 18.12 5.45
CA ALA A 97 -5.57 19.48 5.95
C ALA A 97 -4.08 19.81 6.13
N ARG A 98 -3.28 18.86 6.61
CA ARG A 98 -1.83 19.01 6.73
C ARG A 98 -1.15 19.09 5.36
N ALA A 99 -1.54 18.25 4.41
CA ALA A 99 -0.99 18.27 3.05
C ALA A 99 -1.23 19.61 2.35
N LEU A 100 -2.47 20.11 2.41
CA LEU A 100 -2.83 21.42 1.84
C LEU A 100 -2.11 22.59 2.53
N ALA A 101 -1.79 22.45 3.81
CA ALA A 101 -1.01 23.44 4.56
C ALA A 101 0.51 23.29 4.39
N GLY A 102 0.99 22.38 3.53
CA GLY A 102 2.43 22.13 3.35
C GLY A 102 3.12 21.51 4.58
N ARG A 103 2.37 20.86 5.46
CA ARG A 103 2.84 20.29 6.74
C ARG A 103 3.13 18.78 6.68
N ILE A 104 3.23 18.21 5.48
CA ILE A 104 3.67 16.85 5.24
C ILE A 104 5.13 16.91 4.84
N ALA A 105 6.00 16.28 5.62
CA ALA A 105 7.43 16.28 5.35
C ALA A 105 7.76 15.22 4.27
N PRO A 106 8.28 15.59 3.09
CA PRO A 106 8.56 14.63 2.02
C PRO A 106 9.56 13.53 2.42
N ALA A 107 10.50 13.84 3.30
CA ALA A 107 11.47 12.87 3.82
C ALA A 107 10.81 11.78 4.70
N GLU A 108 9.75 12.13 5.43
CA GLU A 108 9.00 11.19 6.25
C GLU A 108 8.15 10.27 5.37
N VAL A 109 7.54 10.80 4.30
CA VAL A 109 6.82 9.99 3.30
C VAL A 109 7.77 8.99 2.64
N ARG A 110 8.97 9.43 2.22
CA ARG A 110 10.01 8.54 1.69
C ARG A 110 10.34 7.42 2.68
N ARG A 111 10.62 7.78 3.93
CA ARG A 111 10.97 6.82 5.00
C ARG A 111 9.87 5.78 5.18
N GLU A 112 8.62 6.21 5.30
CA GLU A 112 7.50 5.28 5.51
C GLU A 112 7.24 4.43 4.27
N CYS A 113 7.31 5.01 3.07
CA CYS A 113 7.14 4.27 1.82
C CYS A 113 8.22 3.19 1.66
N THR A 114 9.50 3.53 1.92
CA THR A 114 10.59 2.55 1.95
C THR A 114 10.33 1.46 2.99
N ALA A 115 9.92 1.82 4.22
CA ALA A 115 9.64 0.83 5.26
C ALA A 115 8.49 -0.13 4.88
N GLN A 116 7.44 0.38 4.22
CA GLN A 116 6.35 -0.46 3.72
C GLN A 116 6.78 -1.37 2.56
N VAL A 117 7.60 -0.87 1.63
CA VAL A 117 8.20 -1.68 0.56
C VAL A 117 9.08 -2.79 1.13
N ASP A 118 9.94 -2.47 2.10
CA ASP A 118 10.83 -3.44 2.73
C ASP A 118 10.04 -4.51 3.48
N ARG A 119 8.98 -4.12 4.21
CA ARG A 119 8.06 -5.05 4.86
C ARG A 119 7.33 -5.95 3.86
N PHE A 120 6.89 -5.40 2.71
CA PHE A 120 6.31 -6.22 1.64
C PHE A 120 7.33 -7.25 1.16
N ARG A 121 8.56 -6.84 0.85
CA ARG A 121 9.60 -7.73 0.32
C ARG A 121 10.00 -8.84 1.29
N ALA A 122 9.97 -8.56 2.59
CA ALA A 122 10.23 -9.56 3.62
C ALA A 122 9.25 -10.74 3.60
N THR A 123 8.09 -10.61 2.94
CA THR A 123 7.14 -11.73 2.76
C THR A 123 7.63 -12.79 1.76
N GLY A 124 8.59 -12.44 0.90
CA GLY A 124 9.00 -13.28 -0.24
C GLY A 124 8.05 -13.28 -1.44
N LEU A 125 6.93 -12.54 -1.37
CA LEU A 125 6.03 -12.39 -2.52
C LEU A 125 6.65 -11.48 -3.59
N PRO A 126 6.41 -11.75 -4.89
CA PRO A 126 6.84 -10.86 -5.96
C PRO A 126 6.04 -9.55 -5.92
N LEU A 127 6.72 -8.43 -5.73
CA LEU A 127 6.12 -7.10 -5.76
C LEU A 127 5.89 -6.66 -7.21
N THR A 128 4.63 -6.60 -7.64
CA THR A 128 4.29 -6.36 -9.05
C THR A 128 4.00 -4.91 -9.41
N HIS A 129 3.49 -4.12 -8.46
CA HIS A 129 3.10 -2.72 -8.66
C HIS A 129 2.97 -1.99 -7.31
N LEU A 130 2.78 -0.67 -7.36
CA LEU A 130 2.46 0.16 -6.21
C LEU A 130 1.27 1.06 -6.55
N ASP A 131 0.26 1.05 -5.68
CA ASP A 131 -0.85 2.01 -5.65
C ASP A 131 -0.99 2.56 -4.21
N SER A 132 -2.13 3.18 -3.84
CA SER A 132 -2.29 3.67 -2.48
C SER A 132 -3.70 3.64 -1.94
N HIS A 133 -3.84 3.32 -0.66
CA HIS A 133 -5.09 3.39 0.07
C HIS A 133 -5.67 4.80 0.06
N ARG A 134 -6.96 4.91 -0.28
CA ARG A 134 -7.70 6.19 -0.36
C ARG A 134 -7.05 7.24 -1.28
N HIS A 135 -6.27 6.81 -2.27
CA HIS A 135 -5.57 7.70 -3.22
C HIS A 135 -4.68 8.77 -2.56
N VAL A 136 -4.09 8.48 -1.39
CA VAL A 136 -3.21 9.43 -0.68
C VAL A 136 -2.00 9.86 -1.50
N HIS A 137 -1.61 9.09 -2.52
CA HIS A 137 -0.55 9.48 -3.46
C HIS A 137 -0.83 10.80 -4.19
N LEU A 138 -2.08 11.24 -4.30
CA LEU A 138 -2.45 12.52 -4.94
C LEU A 138 -2.24 13.74 -4.03
N LEU A 139 -1.94 13.54 -2.74
CA LEU A 139 -1.78 14.64 -1.79
C LEU A 139 -0.48 15.42 -2.05
N PRO A 140 -0.49 16.76 -1.90
CA PRO A 140 0.72 17.56 -1.92
C PRO A 140 1.75 17.04 -0.91
N GLY A 141 3.00 16.91 -1.37
CA GLY A 141 4.10 16.38 -0.56
C GLY A 141 4.18 14.85 -0.47
N VAL A 142 3.22 14.11 -1.04
CA VAL A 142 3.22 12.63 -1.05
C VAL A 142 3.67 12.04 -2.38
N TRP A 143 3.11 12.51 -3.50
CA TRP A 143 3.39 11.96 -4.84
C TRP A 143 4.88 11.83 -5.17
N GLY A 144 5.63 12.92 -5.05
CA GLY A 144 7.05 12.97 -5.43
C GLY A 144 7.91 11.94 -4.69
N PRO A 145 7.87 11.91 -3.34
CA PRO A 145 8.53 10.88 -2.53
C PRO A 145 8.17 9.44 -2.92
N VAL A 146 6.88 9.15 -3.17
CA VAL A 146 6.43 7.80 -3.53
C VAL A 146 6.99 7.37 -4.88
N VAL A 147 6.93 8.25 -5.89
CA VAL A 147 7.51 8.00 -7.22
C VAL A 147 9.03 7.81 -7.15
N GLU A 148 9.71 8.59 -6.31
CA GLU A 148 11.15 8.44 -6.10
C GLU A 148 11.50 7.05 -5.53
N VAL A 149 10.78 6.61 -4.48
CA VAL A 149 10.98 5.26 -3.90
C VAL A 149 10.67 4.18 -4.93
N ALA A 150 9.56 4.28 -5.65
CA ALA A 150 9.19 3.30 -6.67
C ALA A 150 10.28 3.15 -7.74
N ARG A 151 10.84 4.27 -8.22
CA ARG A 151 11.96 4.26 -9.20
C ARG A 151 13.24 3.66 -8.62
N GLN A 152 13.63 4.09 -7.41
CA GLN A 152 14.85 3.58 -6.75
C GLN A 152 14.76 2.07 -6.49
N GLN A 153 13.55 1.58 -6.23
CA GLN A 153 13.29 0.18 -5.90
C GLN A 153 12.85 -0.64 -7.12
N ALA A 154 12.91 -0.08 -8.34
CA ALA A 154 12.52 -0.72 -9.59
C ALA A 154 11.09 -1.34 -9.56
N ILE A 155 10.17 -0.68 -8.86
CA ILE A 155 8.75 -1.06 -8.82
C ILE A 155 8.06 -0.41 -10.03
N PRO A 156 7.27 -1.15 -10.81
CA PRO A 156 6.42 -0.56 -11.83
C PRO A 156 5.44 0.44 -11.18
N ALA A 157 5.59 1.72 -11.51
CA ALA A 157 4.78 2.84 -11.00
C ALA A 157 4.51 3.86 -12.10
#